data_AF-A0A4Z0YFA0-F1
#
_entry.id   AF-A0A4Z0YFA0-F1
#
_cell.length_a   1.000
_cell.length_b   1.000
_cell.length_c   1.000
_cell.angle_alpha   90.00
_cell.angle_beta   90.00
_cell.angle_gamma   90.00
#
_symmetry.space_group_name_H-M   'P 1'
#
loop_
_entity.id
_entity.type
_entity.pdbx_description
1 polymer ?
#
loop_
_entity_poly.entity_id
_entity_poly.type
_entity_poly.pdbx_seq_one_letter_code
_entity_poly.pdbx_strand_id
1 'polypeptide(L)'
;MPIQFKGTLRRVMPEAGMKYQSSKRLMHHIRRDKRIGDALQASGYEITRHVITQVLANMFHTATPIVAAGYANGEDLWDMLPRVQRQIDWAQDLPESIVFELFVCLIEARHEWEKKPQYPYYEYRLYNPAVLELVAFRTAIGDYGANHVSWVLTDAVFFNELARGLDDDDEDEYVTFGDTDNDECQKENQDPMVTDVIQPLAQMKIEQDEEL
;
A
#
# COMPACT_ATOMS: atom_id res chain seq x y z
N MET A 1 -11.20 26.66 6.56
CA MET A 1 -12.08 25.50 6.80
C MET A 1 -11.30 24.25 6.41
N PRO A 2 -11.18 23.22 7.27
CA PRO A 2 -10.52 21.99 6.88
C PRO A 2 -11.31 21.32 5.75
N ILE A 3 -10.61 20.91 4.69
CA ILE A 3 -11.19 20.20 3.55
C ILE A 3 -11.50 18.79 4.03
N GLN A 4 -12.78 18.47 4.27
CA GLN A 4 -13.20 17.12 4.63
C GLN A 4 -13.01 16.19 3.42
N PHE A 5 -12.18 15.17 3.57
CA PHE A 5 -12.06 14.10 2.60
C PHE A 5 -13.35 13.29 2.57
N LYS A 6 -14.12 13.40 1.48
CA LYS A 6 -15.34 12.62 1.24
C LYS A 6 -15.07 11.23 0.62
N GLY A 7 -13.80 10.89 0.37
CA GLY A 7 -13.40 9.59 -0.19
C GLY A 7 -13.16 8.53 0.89
N THR A 8 -12.97 7.28 0.47
CA THR A 8 -12.36 6.25 1.34
C THR A 8 -10.86 6.21 1.06
N LEU A 9 -10.03 6.06 2.10
CA LEU A 9 -8.56 5.96 1.98
C LEU A 9 -8.18 4.90 0.93
N ARG A 10 -8.95 3.81 0.86
CA ARG A 10 -8.82 2.75 -0.14
C ARG A 10 -8.74 3.24 -1.60
N ARG A 11 -9.46 4.31 -1.99
CA ARG A 11 -9.48 4.82 -3.38
C ARG A 11 -8.15 5.43 -3.83
N VAL A 12 -7.36 5.93 -2.88
CA VAL A 12 -6.07 6.58 -3.14
C VAL A 12 -4.88 5.64 -2.89
N MET A 13 -5.14 4.38 -2.52
CA MET A 13 -4.09 3.39 -2.31
C MET A 13 -3.43 2.96 -3.64
N PRO A 14 -2.12 2.64 -3.63
CA PRO A 14 -1.43 2.13 -4.81
C PRO A 14 -1.94 0.73 -5.17
N GLU A 15 -2.36 0.53 -6.43
CA GLU A 15 -2.91 -0.74 -6.92
C GLU A 15 -1.89 -1.57 -7.70
N ALA A 16 -0.98 -0.93 -8.44
CA ALA A 16 0.06 -1.64 -9.17
C ALA A 16 1.00 -2.33 -8.16
N GLY A 17 1.06 -3.68 -8.20
CA GLY A 17 1.89 -4.47 -7.28
C GLY A 17 1.25 -4.81 -5.94
N MET A 18 -0.05 -4.52 -5.74
CA MET A 18 -0.81 -4.77 -4.51
C MET A 18 -2.20 -5.34 -4.81
N LYS A 19 -2.69 -6.24 -3.97
CA LYS A 19 -4.03 -6.82 -4.07
C LYS A 19 -4.71 -6.79 -2.69
N TYR A 20 -5.47 -5.73 -2.46
CA TYR A 20 -6.24 -5.55 -1.23
C TYR A 20 -7.44 -6.50 -1.16
N GLN A 21 -7.76 -6.96 0.05
CA GLN A 21 -8.90 -7.86 0.29
C GLN A 21 -10.25 -7.22 -0.06
N SER A 22 -10.38 -5.90 0.12
CA SER A 22 -11.62 -5.16 -0.14
C SER A 22 -11.41 -4.02 -1.14
N SER A 23 -12.45 -3.76 -1.94
CA SER A 23 -12.53 -2.60 -2.83
C SER A 23 -13.05 -1.34 -2.12
N LYS A 24 -13.70 -1.49 -0.95
CA LYS A 24 -14.36 -0.39 -0.24
C LYS A 24 -13.54 0.15 0.94
N ARG A 25 -12.82 -0.74 1.63
CA ARG A 25 -12.03 -0.44 2.84
C ARG A 25 -10.61 -1.00 2.70
N LEU A 26 -9.65 -0.37 3.37
CA LEU A 26 -8.27 -0.84 3.47
C LEU A 26 -8.11 -1.79 4.65
N MET A 27 -8.55 -1.35 5.84
CA MET A 27 -8.55 -2.13 7.08
C MET A 27 -9.91 -2.78 7.36
N HIS A 28 -10.02 -3.57 8.43
CA HIS A 28 -11.25 -4.27 8.82
C HIS A 28 -12.39 -3.28 9.11
N HIS A 29 -12.09 -2.15 9.76
CA HIS A 29 -13.09 -1.15 10.15
C HIS A 29 -12.90 0.16 9.38
N ILE A 30 -13.97 0.65 8.76
CA ILE A 30 -13.96 1.93 8.01
C ILE A 30 -13.62 3.13 8.91
N ARG A 31 -13.94 3.06 10.21
CA ARG A 31 -13.55 4.07 11.20
C ARG A 31 -12.03 4.17 11.35
N ARG A 32 -11.30 3.05 11.25
CA ARG A 32 -9.83 3.05 11.28
C ARG A 32 -9.28 3.69 10.01
N ASP A 33 -9.83 3.38 8.84
CA ASP A 33 -9.45 4.03 7.58
C ASP A 33 -9.63 5.55 7.68
N LYS A 34 -10.74 6.00 8.29
CA LYS A 34 -11.01 7.41 8.55
C LYS A 34 -9.97 8.02 9.50
N ARG A 35 -9.64 7.36 10.63
CA ARG A 35 -8.63 7.85 11.57
C ARG A 35 -7.25 8.04 10.91
N ILE A 36 -6.84 7.13 10.01
CA ILE A 36 -5.63 7.31 9.21
C ILE A 36 -5.75 8.55 8.31
N GLY A 37 -6.87 8.68 7.59
CA GLY A 37 -7.12 9.84 6.73
C GLY A 37 -7.07 11.17 7.51
N ASP A 38 -7.76 11.23 8.65
CA ASP A 38 -7.81 12.41 9.52
C ASP A 38 -6.42 12.75 10.08
N ALA A 39 -5.64 11.75 10.49
CA ALA A 39 -4.28 11.94 11.00
C ALA A 39 -3.33 12.48 9.92
N LEU A 40 -3.39 11.92 8.70
CA LEU A 40 -2.63 12.42 7.55
C LEU A 40 -2.98 13.88 7.23
N GLN A 41 -4.26 14.22 7.22
CA GLN A 41 -4.70 15.59 7.00
C GLN A 41 -4.25 16.55 8.12
N ALA A 42 -4.30 16.10 9.38
CA ALA A 42 -3.84 16.88 10.53
C ALA A 42 -2.34 17.19 10.46
N SER A 43 -1.54 16.26 9.92
CA SER A 43 -0.10 16.45 9.64
C SER A 43 0.17 17.24 8.35
N GLY A 44 -0.86 17.76 7.67
CA GLY A 44 -0.73 18.62 6.50
C GLY A 44 -0.60 17.88 5.17
N TYR A 45 -0.82 16.56 5.13
CA TYR A 45 -0.80 15.81 3.88
C TYR A 45 -2.10 15.95 3.09
N GLU A 46 -1.95 16.13 1.78
CA GLU A 46 -3.08 16.03 0.85
C GLU A 46 -3.40 14.57 0.55
N ILE A 47 -4.69 14.20 0.60
CA ILE A 47 -5.14 12.81 0.36
C ILE A 47 -5.28 12.54 -1.14
N THR A 48 -4.14 12.45 -1.83
CA THR A 48 -4.04 12.06 -3.24
C THR A 48 -3.24 10.77 -3.38
N ARG A 49 -3.45 10.03 -4.49
CA ARG A 49 -2.72 8.78 -4.74
C ARG A 49 -1.20 8.96 -4.72
N HIS A 50 -0.71 10.05 -5.28
CA HIS A 50 0.72 10.35 -5.31
C HIS A 50 1.29 10.57 -3.91
N VAL A 51 0.65 11.43 -3.10
CA VAL A 51 1.10 11.74 -1.73
C VAL A 51 1.02 10.50 -0.85
N ILE A 52 -0.09 9.76 -0.88
CA ILE A 52 -0.24 8.51 -0.12
C ILE A 52 0.86 7.50 -0.50
N THR A 53 1.18 7.38 -1.79
CA THR A 53 2.28 6.51 -2.22
C THR A 53 3.62 6.92 -1.58
N GLN A 54 3.93 8.22 -1.51
CA GLN A 54 5.16 8.70 -0.87
C GLN A 54 5.16 8.50 0.63
N VAL A 55 4.02 8.75 1.30
CA VAL A 55 3.84 8.52 2.73
C VAL A 55 4.09 7.04 3.08
N LEU A 56 3.52 6.12 2.31
CA LEU A 56 3.69 4.68 2.52
C LEU A 56 5.13 4.24 2.21
N ALA A 57 5.76 4.80 1.18
CA ALA A 57 7.17 4.56 0.90
C ALA A 57 8.05 4.98 2.09
N ASN A 58 7.83 6.18 2.62
CA ASN A 58 8.55 6.68 3.79
C ASN A 58 8.33 5.80 5.02
N MET A 59 7.09 5.33 5.26
CA MET A 59 6.80 4.40 6.35
C MET A 59 7.69 3.14 6.30
N PHE A 60 7.80 2.48 5.14
CA PHE A 60 8.66 1.30 4.99
C PHE A 60 10.15 1.63 5.02
N HIS A 61 10.54 2.76 4.46
CA HIS A 61 11.91 3.26 4.53
C HIS A 61 12.35 3.46 5.99
N THR A 62 11.51 4.11 6.81
CA THR A 62 11.74 4.31 8.25
C THR A 62 11.67 3.00 9.03
N ALA A 63 10.74 2.11 8.70
CA ALA A 63 10.56 0.83 9.39
C ALA A 63 11.76 -0.10 9.19
N THR A 64 12.35 -0.13 8.00
CA THR A 64 13.40 -1.08 7.61
C THR A 64 14.55 -1.19 8.61
N PRO A 65 15.29 -0.11 8.93
CA PRO A 65 16.42 -0.22 9.85
C PRO A 65 15.98 -0.58 11.28
N ILE A 66 14.81 -0.13 11.71
CA ILE A 66 14.30 -0.37 13.07
C ILE A 66 13.90 -1.84 13.24
N VAL A 67 13.11 -2.36 12.31
CA VAL A 67 12.61 -3.74 12.36
C VAL A 67 13.75 -4.72 12.09
N ALA A 68 14.66 -4.44 11.14
CA ALA A 68 15.81 -5.32 10.91
C ALA A 68 16.71 -5.43 12.15
N ALA A 69 16.95 -4.31 12.87
CA ALA A 69 17.73 -4.32 14.10
C ALA A 69 17.00 -5.05 15.25
N GLY A 70 15.71 -4.77 15.45
CA GLY A 70 14.92 -5.46 16.48
C GLY A 70 14.82 -6.97 16.23
N TYR A 71 14.56 -7.37 14.99
CA TYR A 71 14.51 -8.78 14.59
C TYR A 71 15.85 -9.50 14.83
N ALA A 72 16.97 -8.86 14.51
CA ALA A 72 18.30 -9.40 14.80
C ALA A 72 18.57 -9.58 16.32
N ASN A 73 17.88 -8.82 17.16
CA ASN A 73 17.91 -8.94 18.62
C ASN A 73 16.85 -9.90 19.18
N GLY A 74 16.05 -10.55 18.33
CA GLY A 74 14.98 -11.46 18.74
C GLY A 74 13.76 -10.76 19.32
N GLU A 75 13.53 -9.50 18.96
CA GLU A 75 12.32 -8.77 19.33
C GLU A 75 11.17 -9.12 18.38
N ASP A 76 9.94 -9.15 18.90
CA ASP A 76 8.74 -9.41 18.10
C ASP A 76 8.27 -8.14 17.36
N LEU A 77 7.47 -8.31 16.30
CA LEU A 77 6.99 -7.17 15.51
C LEU A 77 6.23 -6.12 16.33
N TRP A 78 5.48 -6.56 17.34
CA TRP A 78 4.69 -5.68 18.20
C TRP A 78 5.56 -4.82 19.13
N ASP A 79 6.77 -5.25 19.50
CA ASP A 79 7.74 -4.44 20.24
C ASP A 79 8.44 -3.43 19.31
N MET A 80 8.59 -3.79 18.05
CA MET A 80 9.27 -2.98 17.04
C MET A 80 8.40 -1.84 16.51
N LEU A 81 7.13 -2.09 16.21
CA LEU A 81 6.26 -1.12 15.54
C LEU A 81 6.01 0.18 16.31
N PRO A 82 5.88 0.20 17.65
CA PRO A 82 5.80 1.46 18.40
C PRO A 82 7.03 2.35 18.22
N ARG A 83 8.23 1.76 18.02
CA ARG A 83 9.44 2.54 17.70
C ARG A 83 9.38 3.12 16.30
N VAL A 84 8.86 2.37 15.33
CA VAL A 84 8.62 2.86 13.96
C VAL A 84 7.61 4.00 13.97
N GLN A 85 6.48 3.82 14.66
CA GLN A 85 5.40 4.82 14.76
C GLN A 85 5.90 6.16 15.30
N ARG A 86 6.74 6.16 16.35
CA ARG A 86 7.32 7.39 16.91
C ARG A 86 8.17 8.19 15.91
N GLN A 87 8.70 7.53 14.88
CA GLN A 87 9.50 8.15 13.83
C GLN A 87 8.68 8.66 12.64
N ILE A 88 7.36 8.39 12.62
CA ILE A 88 6.47 8.75 11.53
C ILE A 88 5.48 9.80 12.03
N ASP A 89 5.63 11.03 11.53
CA ASP A 89 4.91 12.22 11.98
C ASP A 89 3.38 12.09 12.03
N TRP A 90 2.75 11.55 10.99
CA TRP A 90 1.29 11.36 10.96
C TRP A 90 0.81 10.21 11.85
N ALA A 91 1.71 9.31 12.26
CA ALA A 91 1.35 8.12 13.02
C ALA A 91 1.49 8.31 14.53
N GLN A 92 2.16 9.35 15.01
CA GLN A 92 2.51 9.51 16.43
C GLN A 92 1.30 9.49 17.37
N ASP A 93 0.21 10.13 16.96
CA ASP A 93 -1.01 10.27 17.78
C ASP A 93 -2.06 9.17 17.53
N LEU A 94 -1.77 8.23 16.64
CA LEU A 94 -2.69 7.12 16.36
C LEU A 94 -2.55 6.02 17.42
N PRO A 95 -3.64 5.30 17.75
CA PRO A 95 -3.53 4.05 18.49
C PRO A 95 -2.60 3.07 17.79
N GLU A 96 -1.71 2.41 18.55
CA GLU A 96 -0.72 1.46 18.02
C GLU A 96 -1.39 0.34 17.20
N SER A 97 -2.57 -0.12 17.62
CA SER A 97 -3.35 -1.15 16.91
C SER A 97 -3.77 -0.73 15.50
N ILE A 98 -4.05 0.55 15.26
CA ILE A 98 -4.42 1.07 13.94
C ILE A 98 -3.19 1.09 13.03
N VAL A 99 -2.05 1.54 13.55
CA VAL A 99 -0.79 1.57 12.78
C VAL A 99 -0.33 0.15 12.46
N PHE A 100 -0.43 -0.76 13.44
CA PHE A 100 -0.15 -2.18 13.27
C PHE A 100 -1.01 -2.80 12.17
N GLU A 101 -2.33 -2.61 12.23
CA GLU A 101 -3.25 -3.16 11.23
C GLU A 101 -2.95 -2.62 9.83
N LEU A 102 -2.73 -1.31 9.68
CA LEU A 102 -2.35 -0.72 8.40
C LEU A 102 -1.06 -1.36 7.84
N PHE A 103 -0.04 -1.53 8.69
CA PHE A 103 1.23 -2.13 8.32
C PHE A 103 1.03 -3.57 7.79
N VAL A 104 0.26 -4.38 8.52
CA VAL A 104 -0.08 -5.75 8.14
C VAL A 104 -0.90 -5.80 6.86
N CYS A 105 -1.93 -4.96 6.72
CA CYS A 105 -2.77 -4.92 5.52
C CYS A 105 -1.96 -4.64 4.24
N LEU A 106 -0.91 -3.83 4.33
CA LEU A 106 -0.04 -3.51 3.19
C LEU A 106 0.86 -4.70 2.82
N ILE A 107 1.44 -5.36 3.81
CA ILE A 107 2.26 -6.57 3.59
C ILE A 107 1.38 -7.69 3.03
N GLU A 108 0.19 -7.88 3.58
CA GLU A 108 -0.78 -8.85 3.10
C GLU A 108 -1.23 -8.55 1.67
N ALA A 109 -1.52 -7.29 1.36
CA ALA A 109 -1.90 -6.88 0.01
C ALA A 109 -0.80 -7.19 -1.01
N ARG A 110 0.48 -7.01 -0.63
CA ARG A 110 1.60 -7.42 -1.48
C ARG A 110 1.66 -8.94 -1.61
N HIS A 111 1.59 -9.65 -0.50
CA HIS A 111 1.67 -11.11 -0.47
C HIS A 111 0.57 -11.76 -1.31
N GLU A 112 -0.67 -11.24 -1.24
CA GLU A 112 -1.80 -11.66 -2.05
C GLU A 112 -1.59 -11.43 -3.55
N TRP A 113 -0.93 -10.33 -3.91
CA TRP A 113 -0.59 -10.03 -5.29
C TRP A 113 0.49 -10.99 -5.82
N GLU A 114 1.48 -11.35 -5.00
CA GLU A 114 2.56 -12.28 -5.35
C GLU A 114 2.06 -13.70 -5.64
N LYS A 115 0.90 -14.11 -5.11
CA LYS A 115 0.28 -15.41 -5.42
C LYS A 115 -0.14 -15.53 -6.90
N LYS A 116 -0.53 -14.42 -7.53
CA LYS A 116 -0.97 -14.35 -8.94
C LYS A 116 -0.53 -13.01 -9.54
N PRO A 117 0.78 -12.84 -9.80
CA PRO A 117 1.32 -11.56 -10.21
C PRO A 117 0.80 -11.18 -11.58
N GLN A 118 0.46 -9.89 -11.74
CA GLN A 118 0.04 -9.32 -13.02
C GLN A 118 1.12 -8.36 -13.53
N TYR A 119 1.03 -7.93 -14.79
CA TYR A 119 1.86 -6.82 -15.27
C TYR A 119 1.72 -5.62 -14.31
N PRO A 120 2.80 -4.94 -13.88
CA PRO A 120 4.17 -4.99 -14.42
C PRO A 120 5.14 -5.90 -13.64
N TYR A 121 4.75 -7.11 -13.22
CA TYR A 121 5.59 -7.98 -12.36
C TYR A 121 7.06 -8.10 -12.78
N TYR A 122 7.33 -8.28 -14.08
CA TYR A 122 8.68 -8.42 -14.62
C TYR A 122 9.39 -7.09 -14.89
N GLU A 123 8.71 -5.96 -14.74
CA GLU A 123 9.25 -4.62 -14.96
C GLU A 123 9.31 -3.83 -13.64
N TYR A 124 10.25 -4.19 -12.77
CA TYR A 124 10.46 -3.56 -11.46
C TYR A 124 10.56 -2.02 -11.50
N ARG A 125 11.10 -1.46 -12.59
CA ARG A 125 11.18 0.00 -12.84
C ARG A 125 9.81 0.70 -12.89
N LEU A 126 8.73 -0.06 -13.12
CA LEU A 126 7.36 0.44 -13.19
C LEU A 126 6.62 0.31 -11.85
N TYR A 127 7.27 -0.25 -10.83
CA TYR A 127 6.69 -0.30 -9.50
C TYR A 127 6.62 1.10 -8.92
N ASN A 128 5.53 1.38 -8.22
CA ASN A 128 5.43 2.62 -7.48
C ASN A 128 6.40 2.58 -6.26
N PRO A 129 6.87 3.74 -5.77
CA PRO A 129 7.83 3.82 -4.67
C PRO A 129 7.43 3.05 -3.41
N ALA A 130 6.14 3.04 -3.04
CA ALA A 130 5.68 2.31 -1.86
C ALA A 130 5.92 0.80 -1.97
N VAL A 131 5.71 0.23 -3.16
CA VAL A 131 5.96 -1.20 -3.39
C VAL A 131 7.46 -1.49 -3.38
N LEU A 132 8.29 -0.61 -3.94
CA LEU A 132 9.74 -0.79 -3.92
C LEU A 132 10.28 -0.80 -2.48
N GLU A 133 9.88 0.17 -1.65
CA GLU A 133 10.28 0.23 -0.25
C GLU A 133 9.70 -0.94 0.56
N LEU A 134 8.47 -1.37 0.29
CA LEU A 134 7.90 -2.56 0.94
C LEU A 134 8.67 -3.84 0.58
N VAL A 135 9.07 -4.01 -0.68
CA VAL A 135 9.90 -5.17 -1.09
C VAL A 135 11.29 -5.10 -0.46
N ALA A 136 11.90 -3.91 -0.42
CA ALA A 136 13.19 -3.70 0.24
C ALA A 136 13.11 -4.01 1.73
N PHE A 137 12.07 -3.52 2.41
CA PHE A 137 11.75 -3.83 3.80
C PHE A 137 11.67 -5.34 4.02
N ARG A 138 10.78 -6.04 3.31
CA ARG A 138 10.59 -7.49 3.46
C ARG A 138 11.86 -8.28 3.19
N THR A 139 12.66 -7.85 2.20
CA THR A 139 13.96 -8.47 1.89
C THR A 139 14.94 -8.29 3.04
N ALA A 140 15.05 -7.09 3.61
CA ALA A 140 15.98 -6.78 4.70
C ALA A 140 15.69 -7.57 5.98
N ILE A 141 14.42 -7.87 6.25
CA ILE A 141 13.99 -8.63 7.43
C ILE A 141 13.84 -10.14 7.18
N GLY A 142 14.28 -10.62 6.01
CA GLY A 142 14.17 -12.05 5.63
C GLY A 142 12.73 -12.55 5.42
N ASP A 143 11.76 -11.66 5.22
CA ASP A 143 10.34 -11.95 5.01
C ASP A 143 9.98 -12.09 3.51
N TYR A 144 10.94 -12.51 2.68
CA TYR A 144 10.77 -12.58 1.22
C TYR A 144 11.28 -13.92 0.64
N GLY A 145 10.47 -14.57 -0.20
CA GLY A 145 10.85 -15.80 -0.91
C GLY A 145 9.66 -16.71 -1.28
N ALA A 146 9.79 -17.47 -2.37
CA ALA A 146 8.70 -18.27 -2.97
C ALA A 146 8.17 -19.43 -2.09
N ASN A 147 8.94 -19.86 -1.10
CA ASN A 147 8.58 -20.93 -0.16
C ASN A 147 8.60 -20.46 1.31
N HIS A 148 8.65 -19.14 1.54
CA HIS A 148 8.69 -18.59 2.88
C HIS A 148 7.28 -18.27 3.36
N VAL A 149 6.92 -18.85 4.51
CA VAL A 149 5.83 -18.33 5.33
C VAL A 149 6.28 -16.97 5.82
N SER A 150 5.48 -15.93 5.56
CA SER A 150 5.78 -14.59 6.05
C SER A 150 5.70 -14.59 7.57
N TRP A 151 6.82 -14.32 8.24
CA TRP A 151 6.87 -14.29 9.70
C TRP A 151 6.09 -13.08 10.22
N VAL A 152 6.13 -11.96 9.48
CA VAL A 152 5.34 -10.77 9.80
C VAL A 152 3.84 -11.08 9.80
N LEU A 153 3.35 -11.78 8.78
CA LEU A 153 1.94 -12.17 8.72
C LEU A 153 1.60 -13.24 9.77
N THR A 154 2.56 -14.09 10.14
CA THR A 154 2.38 -15.09 11.20
C THR A 154 2.22 -14.42 12.57
N ASP A 155 3.11 -13.49 12.91
CA ASP A 155 3.02 -12.68 14.13
C ASP A 155 1.72 -11.87 14.18
N ALA A 156 1.29 -11.34 13.04
CA ALA A 156 0.03 -10.60 12.95
C ALA A 156 -1.21 -11.46 13.25
N VAL A 157 -1.20 -12.75 12.86
CA VAL A 157 -2.29 -13.67 13.21
C VAL A 157 -2.33 -13.87 14.73
N PHE A 158 -1.18 -14.13 15.37
CA PHE A 158 -1.11 -14.26 16.82
C PHE A 158 -1.57 -13.00 17.54
N PHE A 159 -1.17 -11.82 17.07
CA PHE A 159 -1.64 -10.56 17.62
C PHE A 159 -3.15 -10.40 17.49
N ASN A 160 -3.72 -10.66 16.30
CA ASN A 160 -5.15 -10.54 16.09
C ASN A 160 -5.95 -11.52 16.96
N GLU A 161 -5.44 -12.74 17.18
CA GLU A 161 -6.06 -13.70 18.09
C GLU A 161 -6.02 -13.24 19.56
N LEU A 162 -4.92 -12.59 19.99
CA LEU A 162 -4.78 -12.03 21.34
C LEU A 162 -5.58 -10.73 21.51
N ALA A 163 -5.67 -9.89 20.48
CA ALA A 163 -6.27 -8.56 20.51
C ALA A 163 -7.79 -8.57 20.25
N ARG A 164 -8.34 -9.61 19.58
CA ARG A 164 -9.79 -9.76 19.38
C ARG A 164 -10.60 -9.92 20.67
N GLY A 165 -9.97 -10.05 21.83
CA GLY A 165 -10.62 -9.98 23.14
C GLY A 165 -10.66 -8.58 23.78
N LEU A 166 -10.04 -7.56 23.17
CA LEU A 166 -9.78 -6.26 23.81
C LEU A 166 -10.37 -5.05 23.07
N ASP A 167 -10.82 -5.18 21.83
CA ASP A 167 -11.22 -4.06 20.95
C ASP A 167 -12.73 -4.05 20.61
N ASP A 168 -13.57 -4.73 21.40
CA ASP A 168 -15.03 -4.82 21.20
C ASP A 168 -15.82 -3.55 21.62
N ASP A 169 -15.15 -2.45 22.00
CA ASP A 169 -15.81 -1.22 22.49
C ASP A 169 -16.14 -0.18 21.41
N ASP A 170 -16.03 -0.52 20.12
CA ASP A 170 -16.47 0.37 19.04
C ASP A 170 -17.84 -0.08 18.50
N GLU A 171 -18.89 0.09 19.31
CA GLU A 171 -20.29 -0.15 18.93
C GLU A 171 -20.61 0.44 17.54
N ASP A 172 -21.20 -0.42 16.70
CA ASP A 172 -21.57 -0.16 15.31
C ASP A 172 -22.63 0.94 15.22
N GLU A 173 -22.20 2.20 15.09
CA GLU A 173 -23.10 3.27 14.66
C GLU A 173 -23.33 3.08 13.16
N TYR A 174 -24.49 2.50 12.84
CA TYR A 174 -25.04 2.36 11.49
C TYR A 174 -24.96 3.72 10.78
N VAL A 175 -23.94 3.92 9.95
CA VAL A 175 -23.88 5.05 9.04
C VAL A 175 -24.84 4.73 7.91
N THR A 176 -26.09 5.18 8.03
CA THR A 176 -27.07 5.19 6.96
C THR A 176 -26.52 6.08 5.85
N PHE A 177 -25.92 5.47 4.82
CA PHE A 177 -25.57 6.18 3.60
C PHE A 177 -26.87 6.61 2.93
N GLY A 178 -27.20 7.89 3.06
CA GLY A 178 -28.22 8.56 2.26
C GLY A 178 -27.81 8.45 0.80
N ASP A 179 -28.47 7.53 0.11
CA ASP A 179 -28.39 7.29 -1.32
C ASP A 179 -29.06 8.47 -2.03
N THR A 180 -28.27 9.50 -2.33
CA THR A 180 -28.65 10.55 -3.26
C THR A 180 -27.40 10.93 -4.04
N ASP A 181 -27.23 10.34 -5.21
CA ASP A 181 -26.93 11.11 -6.42
C ASP A 181 -27.25 10.25 -7.64
N ASN A 182 -28.49 10.46 -8.07
CA ASN A 182 -29.01 10.20 -9.39
C ASN A 182 -28.28 11.13 -10.37
N ASP A 183 -27.30 10.62 -11.12
CA ASP A 183 -26.75 11.33 -12.27
C ASP A 183 -26.77 10.41 -13.49
N GLU A 184 -27.92 10.44 -14.17
CA GLU A 184 -28.07 10.04 -15.55
C GLU A 184 -27.17 10.92 -16.42
N CYS A 185 -26.06 10.36 -16.91
CA CYS A 185 -25.37 10.93 -18.08
C CYS A 185 -25.46 9.92 -19.23
N GLN A 186 -26.56 10.02 -19.97
CA GLN A 186 -26.78 9.36 -21.24
C GLN A 186 -26.00 10.04 -22.37
N LYS A 187 -25.56 9.20 -23.34
CA LYS A 187 -25.24 9.51 -24.77
C LYS A 187 -23.98 10.34 -25.03
N GLU A 188 -23.27 10.23 -26.14
CA GLU A 188 -23.20 9.38 -27.34
C GLU A 188 -21.88 9.85 -27.98
N ASN A 189 -21.08 8.97 -28.56
CA ASN A 189 -20.59 9.12 -29.93
C ASN A 189 -19.62 8.00 -30.30
N GLN A 190 -20.04 7.30 -31.34
CA GLN A 190 -19.27 6.31 -32.11
C GLN A 190 -18.31 7.04 -33.06
N ASP A 191 -17.11 6.44 -33.20
CA ASP A 191 -16.27 6.31 -34.41
C ASP A 191 -15.67 7.55 -35.10
N PRO A 192 -14.62 7.43 -35.97
CA PRO A 192 -13.94 6.21 -36.47
C PRO A 192 -12.38 6.24 -36.42
N MET A 193 -11.81 5.08 -36.77
CA MET A 193 -10.49 4.82 -37.37
C MET A 193 -9.56 6.00 -37.68
N VAL A 194 -8.32 5.93 -37.17
CA VAL A 194 -7.14 6.45 -37.87
C VAL A 194 -6.07 5.35 -37.92
N THR A 195 -5.84 4.89 -39.14
CA THR A 195 -4.78 4.02 -39.62
C THR A 195 -3.41 4.70 -39.60
N ASP A 196 -2.39 3.89 -39.34
CA ASP A 196 -1.02 3.91 -39.87
C ASP A 196 -0.24 5.23 -39.96
N VAL A 197 0.82 5.35 -39.13
CA VAL A 197 2.17 5.75 -39.59
C VAL A 197 3.22 5.03 -38.73
N ILE A 198 3.65 3.85 -39.18
CA ILE A 198 4.95 3.28 -38.78
C ILE A 198 5.98 3.81 -39.80
N GLN A 199 6.89 4.67 -39.36
CA GLN A 199 8.10 4.96 -40.13
C GLN A 199 9.21 3.97 -39.73
N PRO A 200 9.87 3.30 -40.69
CA PRO A 200 11.02 2.46 -40.43
C PRO A 200 12.29 3.31 -40.34
N LEU A 201 12.98 3.33 -39.20
CA LEU A 201 14.32 3.92 -39.11
C LEU A 201 15.40 2.83 -39.14
N ALA A 202 16.05 2.79 -40.31
CA ALA A 202 17.47 2.58 -40.56
C ALA A 202 18.17 1.36 -39.92
N GLN A 203 18.51 0.42 -40.81
CA GLN A 203 19.56 -0.57 -40.66
C GLN A 203 20.91 0.13 -40.38
N MET A 204 21.50 -0.08 -39.20
CA MET A 204 22.93 0.13 -39.00
C MET A 204 23.68 -1.05 -39.63
N LYS A 205 24.38 -0.78 -40.74
CA LYS A 205 25.49 -1.61 -41.21
C LYS A 205 26.58 -1.58 -40.13
N ILE A 206 26.89 -2.75 -39.58
CA ILE A 206 28.15 -2.98 -38.89
C ILE A 206 29.11 -3.44 -39.98
N GLU A 207 30.00 -2.55 -40.40
CA GLU A 207 31.19 -2.93 -41.16
C GLU A 207 32.07 -3.76 -40.22
N GLN A 208 32.32 -5.00 -40.63
CA GLN A 208 33.34 -5.86 -40.05
C GLN A 208 34.67 -5.41 -40.66
N ASP A 209 35.53 -4.80 -39.84
CA ASP A 209 36.95 -4.76 -40.12
C ASP A 209 37.56 -6.07 -39.60
N GLU A 210 37.93 -6.94 -40.55
CA GLU A 210 38.88 -8.02 -40.37
C GLU A 210 40.28 -7.42 -40.22
N GLU A 211 40.90 -7.57 -39.05
CA GLU A 211 42.35 -7.72 -38.97
C GLU A 211 42.68 -8.98 -38.13
N LEU A 212 43.40 -9.88 -38.80
CA LEU A 212 44.11 -11.10 -38.39
C LEU A 212 43.37 -12.45 -38.52
#